data_AF-A0A1B7W2K4-F1
#
_entry.id   AF-A0A1B7W2K4-F1
#
_cell.length_a   1.000
_cell.length_b   1.000
_cell.length_c   1.000
_cell.angle_alpha   90.00
_cell.angle_beta   90.00
_cell.angle_gamma   90.00
#
_symmetry.space_group_name_H-M   'P 1'
#
loop_
_entity.id
_entity.type
_entity.pdbx_description
1 polymer ?
#
loop_
_entity_poly.entity_id
_entity_poly.type
_entity_poly.pdbx_seq_one_letter_code
_entity_poly.pdbx_strand_id
1 'polypeptide(L)'
;DDNGTPGNPSDDFIVGTIASLAVGTSQTLTSTRSITTDTTNIATATGTTPINDTVSDTDNAVVDVIAPSIEVIKTAGDATDGATLTTLAGNVTYSYKVSNTGDVVLSNVTVKDDNGTPGNPSDDFIVGTIASLAVGTSQTLTSTRSITTDTTNIATATGTTPIN
;
A
#
# COMPACT_ATOMS: atom_id res chain seq x y z
N ASP A 1 -11.42 -12.78 23.93
CA ASP A 1 -10.95 -12.03 22.75
C ASP A 1 -11.01 -13.01 21.61
N ASP A 2 -11.66 -12.62 20.53
CA ASP A 2 -11.98 -13.50 19.40
C ASP A 2 -10.80 -13.73 18.45
N ASN A 3 -9.61 -13.25 18.81
CA ASN A 3 -8.39 -13.50 18.07
C ASN A 3 -8.49 -12.99 16.61
N GLY A 4 -9.33 -11.99 16.36
CA GLY A 4 -9.53 -11.39 15.05
C GLY A 4 -10.43 -12.20 14.12
N THR A 5 -11.12 -13.21 14.63
CA THR A 5 -12.01 -14.08 13.85
C THR A 5 -13.42 -14.14 14.47
N PRO A 6 -14.23 -13.09 14.26
CA PRO A 6 -15.59 -13.03 14.77
C PRO A 6 -16.41 -14.28 14.39
N GLY A 7 -16.99 -14.93 15.39
CA GLY A 7 -17.84 -16.12 15.21
C GLY A 7 -17.08 -17.44 15.13
N ASN A 8 -15.75 -17.45 15.27
CA ASN A 8 -14.95 -18.66 15.40
C ASN A 8 -14.47 -18.84 16.86
N PRO A 9 -15.20 -19.57 17.72
CA PRO A 9 -14.81 -19.72 19.12
C PRO A 9 -13.59 -20.64 19.34
N SER A 10 -13.04 -21.23 18.26
CA SER A 10 -11.97 -22.24 18.38
C SER A 10 -10.59 -21.64 18.66
N ASP A 11 -10.40 -20.36 18.34
CA ASP A 11 -9.16 -19.62 18.58
C ASP A 11 -9.33 -18.43 19.53
N ASP A 12 -10.54 -18.25 20.09
CA ASP A 12 -10.80 -17.35 21.20
C ASP A 12 -9.84 -17.62 22.36
N PHE A 13 -9.35 -16.54 22.97
CA PHE A 13 -8.49 -16.64 24.15
C PHE A 13 -8.86 -15.64 25.25
N ILE A 14 -8.45 -15.97 26.47
CA ILE A 14 -8.56 -15.10 27.64
C ILE A 14 -7.36 -14.15 27.62
N VAL A 15 -7.62 -12.85 27.50
CA VAL A 15 -6.57 -11.80 27.58
C VAL A 15 -5.97 -11.74 28.99
N GLY A 16 -6.82 -11.94 30.00
CA GLY A 16 -6.44 -11.98 31.41
C GLY A 16 -7.67 -11.95 32.31
N THR A 17 -7.45 -11.89 33.61
CA THR A 17 -8.52 -11.80 34.61
C THR A 17 -8.24 -10.64 35.54
N ILE A 18 -9.28 -9.84 35.80
CA ILE A 18 -9.26 -8.82 36.83
C ILE A 18 -9.92 -9.41 38.07
N ALA A 19 -9.19 -9.50 39.18
CA ALA A 19 -9.68 -10.15 40.40
C ALA A 19 -10.92 -9.47 40.99
N SER A 20 -10.95 -8.13 40.98
CA SER A 20 -12.12 -7.32 41.34
C SER A 20 -12.02 -5.93 40.72
N LEU A 21 -13.17 -5.33 40.44
CA LEU A 21 -13.31 -3.92 40.05
C LEU A 21 -14.28 -3.26 41.03
N ALA A 22 -13.82 -2.21 41.70
CA ALA A 22 -14.70 -1.39 42.52
C ALA A 22 -15.54 -0.47 41.63
N VAL A 23 -16.67 0.01 42.17
CA VAL A 23 -17.57 0.93 41.45
C VAL A 23 -16.79 2.16 40.98
N GLY A 24 -16.91 2.47 39.68
CA GLY A 24 -16.27 3.62 39.05
C GLY A 24 -14.78 3.46 38.74
N THR A 25 -14.20 2.27 38.97
CA THR A 25 -12.79 1.99 38.62
C THR A 25 -12.66 1.25 37.30
N SER A 26 -11.47 1.30 36.69
CA SER A 26 -11.13 0.58 35.48
C SER A 26 -9.73 -0.04 35.58
N GLN A 27 -9.50 -1.09 34.79
CA GLN A 27 -8.18 -1.66 34.55
C GLN A 27 -8.05 -1.99 33.07
N THR A 28 -6.82 -1.94 32.56
CA THR A 28 -6.49 -2.26 31.18
C THR A 28 -5.71 -3.55 31.13
N LEU A 29 -6.14 -4.46 30.26
CA LEU A 29 -5.37 -5.64 29.87
C LEU A 29 -4.90 -5.44 28.43
N THR A 30 -3.73 -5.96 28.10
CA THR A 30 -3.13 -5.82 26.76
C THR A 30 -2.63 -7.16 26.27
N SER A 31 -2.89 -7.43 24.99
CA SER A 31 -2.29 -8.52 24.23
C SER A 31 -1.77 -7.96 22.91
N THR A 32 -0.71 -8.55 22.38
CA THR A 32 -0.10 -8.13 21.12
C THR A 32 -0.13 -9.27 20.13
N ARG A 33 -0.49 -8.97 18.88
CA ARG A 33 -0.68 -9.95 17.81
C ARG A 33 -0.09 -9.41 16.51
N SER A 34 0.39 -10.33 15.67
CA SER A 34 0.82 -10.01 14.31
C SER A 34 -0.37 -10.18 13.36
N ILE A 35 -0.71 -9.12 12.64
CA ILE A 35 -1.83 -9.08 11.69
C ILE A 35 -1.27 -8.89 10.29
N THR A 36 -1.74 -9.69 9.33
CA THR A 36 -1.29 -9.68 7.92
C THR A 36 -2.40 -9.35 6.93
N THR A 37 -3.62 -9.21 7.41
CA THR A 37 -4.82 -8.89 6.62
C THR A 37 -5.75 -8.05 7.47
N ASP A 38 -6.72 -7.39 6.85
CA ASP A 38 -7.79 -6.70 7.56
C ASP A 38 -8.38 -7.59 8.64
N THR A 39 -8.55 -7.03 9.83
CA THR A 39 -8.95 -7.77 11.02
C THR A 39 -9.92 -6.94 11.83
N THR A 40 -11.08 -7.52 12.15
CA THR A 40 -11.95 -7.02 13.21
C THR A 40 -11.79 -7.94 14.40
N ASN A 41 -11.39 -7.40 15.55
CA ASN A 41 -11.15 -8.15 16.78
C ASN A 41 -12.14 -7.70 17.85
N ILE A 42 -12.88 -8.65 18.42
CA ILE A 42 -13.93 -8.44 19.42
C ILE A 42 -13.45 -8.96 20.77
N ALA A 43 -13.50 -8.09 21.77
CA ALA A 43 -13.23 -8.45 23.15
C ALA A 43 -14.54 -8.51 23.94
N THR A 44 -14.72 -9.60 24.69
CA THR A 44 -15.84 -9.77 25.65
C THR A 44 -15.28 -9.72 27.06
N ALA A 45 -15.78 -8.79 27.87
CA ALA A 45 -15.57 -8.77 29.31
C ALA A 45 -16.74 -9.47 29.99
N THR A 46 -16.46 -10.36 30.94
CA THR A 46 -17.46 -10.98 31.80
C THR A 46 -17.09 -10.79 33.27
N GLY A 47 -18.09 -10.65 34.13
CA GLY A 47 -17.88 -10.47 35.57
C GLY A 47 -19.03 -11.05 36.38
N THR A 48 -18.74 -11.43 37.62
CA THR A 48 -19.73 -11.93 38.57
C THR A 48 -20.06 -10.88 39.63
N THR A 49 -21.34 -10.73 39.94
CA THR A 49 -21.82 -9.82 40.99
C THR A 49 -21.77 -10.49 42.36
N PRO A 50 -21.86 -9.72 43.48
CA PRO A 50 -21.92 -10.30 44.83
C PRO A 50 -23.10 -11.23 45.10
N ILE A 51 -24.16 -11.17 44.26
CA ILE A 51 -25.32 -12.07 44.34
C ILE A 51 -25.21 -13.26 43.37
N ASN A 52 -24.02 -13.49 42.81
CA ASN A 52 -23.70 -14.54 41.84
C ASN A 52 -24.38 -14.41 40.47
N ASP A 53 -24.83 -13.21 40.10
CA ASP A 53 -25.25 -12.95 38.72
C ASP A 53 -24.04 -12.72 37.82
N THR A 54 -24.19 -12.96 36.52
CA THR A 54 -23.16 -12.66 35.51
C THR A 54 -23.57 -11.44 34.71
N VAL A 55 -22.61 -10.54 34.49
CA VAL A 55 -22.73 -9.41 33.56
C VAL A 55 -21.66 -9.54 32.48
N SER A 56 -21.95 -9.01 31.30
CA SER A 56 -21.01 -9.03 30.18
C SER A 56 -21.13 -7.79 29.32
N ASP A 57 -20.04 -7.40 28.70
CA ASP A 57 -19.99 -6.35 27.69
C ASP A 57 -19.01 -6.72 26.58
N THR A 58 -19.23 -6.20 25.38
CA THR A 58 -18.40 -6.50 24.20
C THR A 58 -18.07 -5.24 23.43
N ASP A 59 -16.84 -5.12 22.97
CA ASP A 59 -16.42 -4.05 22.07
C ASP A 59 -15.48 -4.59 20.98
N ASN A 60 -15.36 -3.87 19.87
CA ASN A 60 -14.49 -4.25 18.77
C ASN A 60 -13.42 -3.20 18.45
N ALA A 61 -12.34 -3.67 17.83
CA ALA A 61 -11.33 -2.84 17.20
C ALA A 61 -11.02 -3.38 15.81
N VAL A 62 -10.76 -2.48 14.86
CA VAL A 62 -10.48 -2.82 13.46
C VAL A 62 -9.06 -2.41 13.10
N VAL A 63 -8.36 -3.29 12.40
CA VAL A 63 -7.07 -3.04 11.75
C VAL A 63 -7.26 -3.22 10.25
N ASP A 64 -6.86 -2.21 9.48
CA ASP A 64 -6.84 -2.20 8.01
C ASP A 64 -5.40 -2.39 7.54
N VAL A 65 -5.13 -3.43 6.74
CA VAL A 65 -3.80 -3.78 6.26
C VAL A 65 -3.72 -3.47 4.76
N ILE A 66 -3.01 -2.39 4.45
CA ILE A 66 -2.84 -1.93 3.07
C ILE A 66 -1.84 -2.78 2.26
N ALA A 67 -2.11 -2.92 0.97
CA ALA A 67 -1.27 -3.53 -0.05
C ALA A 67 -0.96 -2.51 -1.19
N PRO A 68 0.00 -1.60 -0.99
CA PRO A 68 0.37 -0.60 -1.99
C PRO A 68 1.06 -1.24 -3.19
N SER A 69 0.74 -0.77 -4.40
CA SER A 69 1.38 -1.26 -5.62
C SER A 69 1.32 -0.18 -6.72
N ILE A 70 2.38 -0.12 -7.53
CA ILE A 70 2.52 0.85 -8.63
C ILE A 70 3.08 0.16 -9.86
N GLU A 71 2.57 0.54 -11.02
CA GLU A 71 3.04 0.08 -12.33
C GLU A 71 3.43 1.29 -13.19
N VAL A 72 4.51 1.15 -13.96
CA VAL A 72 4.84 2.09 -15.03
C VAL A 72 5.02 1.33 -16.34
N ILE A 73 4.26 1.72 -17.36
CA ILE A 73 4.39 1.23 -18.73
C ILE A 73 5.04 2.34 -19.55
N LYS A 74 6.10 1.98 -20.27
CA LYS A 74 6.85 2.89 -21.12
C LYS A 74 6.81 2.46 -22.57
N THR A 75 6.44 3.36 -23.45
CA THR A 75 6.44 3.15 -24.91
C THR A 75 7.26 4.21 -25.64
N ALA A 76 7.77 3.86 -26.82
CA ALA A 76 8.56 4.74 -27.67
C ALA A 76 7.80 5.03 -28.97
N GLY A 77 7.51 6.30 -29.25
CA GLY A 77 6.76 6.70 -30.45
C GLY A 77 5.39 6.02 -30.49
N ASP A 78 5.12 5.31 -31.58
CA ASP A 78 3.91 4.52 -31.82
C ASP A 78 4.08 3.02 -31.52
N ALA A 79 5.26 2.60 -31.02
CA ALA A 79 5.46 1.21 -30.62
C ALA A 79 4.55 0.86 -29.44
N THR A 80 3.99 -0.35 -29.47
CA THR A 80 3.26 -0.92 -28.34
C THR A 80 4.21 -1.26 -27.20
N ASP A 81 3.66 -1.46 -26.00
CA ASP A 81 4.45 -1.92 -24.86
C ASP A 81 5.20 -3.23 -25.18
N GLY A 82 6.46 -3.30 -24.72
CA GLY A 82 7.39 -4.40 -24.99
C GLY A 82 7.91 -4.50 -26.43
N ALA A 83 7.47 -3.64 -27.36
CA ALA A 83 7.93 -3.66 -28.74
C ALA A 83 9.09 -2.67 -29.01
N THR A 84 9.95 -3.03 -29.96
CA THR A 84 11.01 -2.15 -30.44
C THR A 84 10.46 -1.16 -31.47
N LEU A 85 10.64 0.13 -31.22
CA LEU A 85 10.43 1.16 -32.25
C LEU A 85 11.55 1.09 -33.30
N THR A 86 11.20 0.86 -34.57
CA THR A 86 12.15 0.97 -35.69
C THR A 86 11.95 2.33 -36.37
N THR A 87 12.93 3.21 -36.27
CA THR A 87 12.87 4.56 -36.84
C THR A 87 14.26 5.03 -37.28
N LEU A 88 14.32 6.10 -38.09
CA LEU A 88 15.57 6.79 -38.37
C LEU A 88 16.04 7.57 -37.13
N ALA A 89 17.34 7.85 -37.05
CA ALA A 89 17.88 8.73 -36.03
C ALA A 89 17.14 10.08 -36.00
N GLY A 90 16.78 10.55 -34.82
CA GLY A 90 15.92 11.72 -34.66
C GLY A 90 15.23 11.75 -33.30
N ASN A 91 14.19 12.59 -33.21
CA ASN A 91 13.45 12.77 -31.97
C ASN A 91 12.42 11.65 -31.78
N VAL A 92 12.47 10.99 -30.63
CA VAL A 92 11.50 9.99 -30.19
C VAL A 92 10.80 10.52 -28.94
N THR A 93 9.47 10.53 -28.97
CA THR A 93 8.65 10.83 -27.80
C THR A 93 8.36 9.54 -27.05
N TYR A 94 8.78 9.48 -25.79
CA TYR A 94 8.44 8.40 -24.87
C TYR A 94 7.20 8.77 -24.08
N SER A 95 6.31 7.79 -23.89
CA SER A 95 5.12 7.91 -23.04
C SER A 95 5.25 7.00 -21.82
N TYR A 96 4.89 7.52 -20.65
CA TYR A 96 5.03 6.85 -19.36
C TYR A 96 3.66 6.81 -18.69
N LYS A 97 2.94 5.70 -18.84
CA LYS A 97 1.66 5.50 -18.18
C LYS A 97 1.92 4.90 -16.80
N VAL A 98 1.66 5.67 -15.75
CA VAL A 98 1.82 5.26 -14.35
C VAL A 98 0.45 4.92 -13.78
N SER A 99 0.30 3.72 -13.23
CA SER A 99 -0.95 3.22 -12.67
C SER A 99 -0.77 2.87 -11.20
N ASN A 100 -1.70 3.28 -10.35
CA ASN A 100 -1.80 2.76 -8.99
C ASN A 100 -2.61 1.46 -9.01
N THR A 101 -1.91 0.33 -8.81
CA THR A 101 -2.50 -1.01 -8.83
C THR A 101 -2.73 -1.59 -7.43
N GLY A 102 -2.38 -0.83 -6.39
CA GLY A 102 -2.64 -1.19 -4.99
C GLY A 102 -4.03 -0.78 -4.52
N ASP A 103 -4.25 -0.86 -3.21
CA ASP A 103 -5.53 -0.57 -2.54
C ASP A 103 -5.56 0.77 -1.77
N VAL A 104 -4.44 1.49 -1.77
CA VAL A 104 -4.30 2.80 -1.11
C VAL A 104 -3.84 3.86 -2.09
N VAL A 105 -4.28 5.11 -1.87
CA VAL A 105 -3.80 6.26 -2.66
C VAL A 105 -2.28 6.39 -2.57
N LEU A 106 -1.63 6.69 -3.69
CA LEU A 106 -0.20 7.00 -3.73
C LEU A 106 0.00 8.51 -3.81
N SER A 107 1.02 9.02 -3.13
CA SER A 107 1.40 10.43 -3.12
C SER A 107 2.85 10.59 -3.59
N ASN A 108 3.19 11.78 -4.09
CA ASN A 108 4.55 12.14 -4.51
C ASN A 108 5.17 11.11 -5.48
N VAL A 109 4.37 10.59 -6.40
CA VAL A 109 4.82 9.59 -7.36
C VAL A 109 5.80 10.25 -8.33
N THR A 110 7.04 9.75 -8.36
CA THR A 110 8.13 10.27 -9.18
C THR A 110 8.48 9.24 -10.25
N VAL A 111 8.56 9.69 -11.50
CA VAL A 111 9.03 8.86 -12.63
C VAL A 111 10.44 9.27 -12.99
N LYS A 112 11.37 8.31 -12.94
CA LYS A 112 12.78 8.47 -13.27
C LYS A 112 13.12 7.60 -14.48
N ASP A 113 13.93 8.14 -15.38
CA ASP A 113 14.34 7.52 -16.64
C ASP A 113 15.86 7.42 -16.71
N ASP A 114 16.40 6.33 -17.24
CA ASP A 114 17.85 6.10 -17.39
C ASP A 114 18.46 6.75 -18.64
N ASN A 115 17.67 7.55 -19.35
CA ASN A 115 18.07 8.25 -20.57
C ASN A 115 18.64 7.31 -21.66
N GLY A 116 18.29 6.03 -21.64
CA GLY A 116 18.80 5.07 -22.60
C GLY A 116 20.18 4.50 -22.28
N THR A 117 20.67 4.67 -21.04
CA THR A 117 21.95 4.10 -20.61
C THR A 117 21.81 3.25 -19.33
N PRO A 118 21.25 2.02 -19.44
CA PRO A 118 21.06 1.14 -18.30
C PRO A 118 22.35 0.90 -17.52
N GLY A 119 22.32 1.18 -16.22
CA GLY A 119 23.46 1.03 -15.31
C GLY A 119 24.38 2.25 -15.21
N ASN A 120 24.10 3.34 -15.92
CA ASN A 120 24.80 4.61 -15.77
C ASN A 120 23.89 5.68 -15.13
N PRO A 121 23.93 5.87 -13.80
CA PRO A 121 23.02 6.79 -13.13
C PRO A 121 23.33 8.29 -13.33
N SER A 122 24.39 8.62 -14.08
CA SER A 122 24.90 9.99 -14.17
C SER A 122 24.09 10.91 -15.09
N ASP A 123 23.38 10.33 -16.06
CA ASP A 123 22.51 11.04 -17.01
C ASP A 123 21.03 10.71 -16.82
N ASP A 124 20.69 9.89 -15.82
CA ASP A 124 19.31 9.67 -15.42
C ASP A 124 18.60 11.01 -15.13
N PHE A 125 17.31 11.08 -15.45
CA PHE A 125 16.52 12.29 -15.21
C PHE A 125 15.13 11.98 -14.66
N ILE A 126 14.52 12.99 -14.03
CA ILE A 126 13.13 12.93 -13.60
C ILE A 126 12.24 13.36 -14.76
N VAL A 127 11.37 12.47 -15.21
CA VAL A 127 10.35 12.77 -16.23
C VAL A 127 9.32 13.73 -15.66
N GLY A 128 8.89 13.50 -14.42
CA GLY A 128 7.95 14.34 -13.71
C GLY A 128 7.44 13.72 -12.41
N THR A 129 6.56 14.44 -11.74
CA THR A 129 5.94 14.04 -10.48
C THR A 129 4.42 14.11 -10.57
N ILE A 130 3.73 13.11 -10.04
CA ILE A 130 2.29 13.07 -9.87
C ILE A 130 2.01 13.24 -8.36
N ALA A 131 1.36 14.34 -8.00
CA ALA A 131 1.15 14.70 -6.59
C ALA A 131 0.31 13.66 -5.83
N SER A 132 -0.73 13.14 -6.48
CA SER A 132 -1.63 12.13 -5.93
C SER A 132 -2.15 11.23 -7.06
N LEU A 133 -2.17 9.93 -6.82
CA LEU A 133 -2.65 8.92 -7.74
C LEU A 133 -3.62 7.98 -6.99
N ALA A 134 -4.91 8.19 -7.23
CA ALA A 134 -5.97 7.40 -6.60
C ALA A 134 -5.91 5.93 -7.06
N VAL A 135 -6.46 5.04 -6.21
CA VAL A 135 -6.55 3.60 -6.46
C VAL A 135 -7.19 3.31 -7.82
N GLY A 136 -6.56 2.42 -8.59
CA GLY A 136 -7.05 2.00 -9.91
C GLY A 136 -6.95 3.06 -11.01
N THR A 137 -6.42 4.25 -10.72
CA THR A 137 -6.25 5.31 -11.71
C THR A 137 -4.87 5.32 -12.32
N SER A 138 -4.75 5.93 -13.50
CA SER A 138 -3.48 6.12 -14.19
C SER A 138 -3.29 7.56 -14.65
N GLN A 139 -2.05 8.02 -14.69
CA GLN A 139 -1.65 9.27 -15.35
C GLN A 139 -0.50 9.01 -16.32
N THR A 140 -0.47 9.79 -17.41
CA THR A 140 0.56 9.66 -18.45
C THR A 140 1.44 10.89 -18.46
N LEU A 141 2.75 10.67 -18.37
CA LEU A 141 3.77 11.69 -18.63
C LEU A 141 4.42 11.43 -19.99
N THR A 142 5.04 12.44 -20.59
CA THR A 142 5.77 12.29 -21.85
C THR A 142 7.11 13.02 -21.81
N SER A 143 8.09 12.51 -22.56
CA SER A 143 9.39 13.16 -22.74
C SER A 143 9.96 12.84 -24.11
N THR A 144 10.42 13.85 -24.83
CA THR A 144 11.07 13.68 -26.14
C THR A 144 12.59 13.67 -25.96
N ARG A 145 13.27 12.69 -26.58
CA ARG A 145 14.74 12.56 -26.61
C ARG A 145 15.22 12.45 -28.05
N SER A 146 16.42 12.95 -28.32
CA SER A 146 17.09 12.75 -29.61
C SER A 146 17.91 11.46 -29.56
N ILE A 147 17.55 10.49 -30.38
CA ILE A 147 18.18 9.17 -30.46
C ILE A 147 19.02 9.10 -31.73
N THR A 148 20.31 8.80 -31.59
CA THR A 148 21.28 8.71 -32.70
C THR A 148 21.86 7.31 -32.89
N THR A 149 21.66 6.43 -31.91
CA THR A 149 22.15 5.05 -31.89
C THR A 149 21.13 4.16 -31.20
N ASP A 150 21.23 2.84 -31.40
CA ASP A 150 20.37 1.87 -30.73
C ASP A 150 20.54 1.97 -29.22
N THR A 151 19.43 1.98 -28.49
CA THR A 151 19.40 2.14 -27.04
C THR A 151 18.30 1.27 -26.44
N THR A 152 18.52 0.84 -25.20
CA THR A 152 17.47 0.34 -24.32
C THR A 152 17.26 1.40 -23.24
N ASN A 153 16.03 1.88 -23.07
CA ASN A 153 15.74 2.96 -22.15
C ASN A 153 14.72 2.50 -21.09
N ILE A 154 15.10 2.52 -19.82
CA ILE A 154 14.33 1.98 -18.70
C ILE A 154 13.81 3.13 -17.83
N ALA A 155 12.53 3.05 -17.44
CA ALA A 155 11.93 3.95 -16.46
C ALA A 155 11.54 3.21 -15.19
N THR A 156 11.57 3.93 -14.08
CA THR A 156 11.11 3.48 -12.77
C THR A 156 10.13 4.50 -12.22
N ALA A 157 9.12 4.04 -11.48
CA ALA A 157 8.18 4.88 -10.77
C ALA A 157 8.18 4.51 -9.29
N THR A 158 8.24 5.51 -8.42
CA THR A 158 8.21 5.33 -6.96
C THR A 158 7.27 6.35 -6.35
N GLY A 159 6.52 5.97 -5.32
CA GLY A 159 5.66 6.88 -4.55
C GLY A 159 5.57 6.43 -3.10
N THR A 160 4.90 7.23 -2.29
CA THR A 160 4.63 6.91 -0.88
C THR A 160 3.14 6.71 -0.65
N THR A 161 2.79 5.97 0.39
CA THR A 161 1.42 5.95 0.89
C THR A 161 1.24 7.09 1.90
N PRO A 162 0.00 7.40 2.34
CA PRO A 162 -0.25 8.34 3.42
C PRO A 162 0.22 7.84 4.79
N ILE A 163 0.61 6.58 4.89
CA ILE A 163 0.90 5.87 6.14
C ILE A 163 2.37 5.45 6.08
N ASN A 164 3.25 6.37 6.52
CA ASN A 164 4.72 6.34 6.53
C ASN A 164 5.44 6.51 5.19
#